data_AF-A0A1I8IY14-F1
#
_entry.id   AF-A0A1I8IY14-F1
#
_cell.length_a   1.000
_cell.length_b   1.000
_cell.length_c   1.000
_cell.angle_alpha   90.00
_cell.angle_beta   90.00
_cell.angle_gamma   90.00
#
_symmetry.space_group_name_H-M   'P 1'
#
loop_
_entity.id
_entity.type
_entity.pdbx_description
1 polymer ?
#
loop_
_entity_poly.entity_id
_entity_poly.type
_entity_poly.pdbx_seq_one_letter_code
_entity_poly.pdbx_strand_id
1 'polypeptide(L)' 'SHILAAKSVANCLRTSLGPKGLDKLMVSPDGDLTVTNDGRTILEKMDIAKLMVQLSKSQDDEIGDGTT' A
#
# COMPACT_ATOMS: atom_id res chain seq x y z
N SER A 1 5.52 -3.61 -12.85
CA SER A 1 4.60 -2.56 -12.31
C SER A 1 4.41 -2.59 -10.78
N HIS A 2 4.70 -3.69 -10.07
CA HIS A 2 4.37 -3.82 -8.64
C HIS A 2 5.38 -3.19 -7.67
N ILE A 3 6.66 -3.10 -8.06
CA ILE A 3 7.67 -2.33 -7.31
C ILE A 3 7.26 -0.85 -7.21
N LEU A 4 6.63 -0.30 -8.25
CA LEU A 4 6.10 1.07 -8.24
C LEU A 4 4.92 1.21 -7.28
N ALA A 5 4.02 0.23 -7.20
CA ALA A 5 2.92 0.22 -6.25
C ALA A 5 3.43 0.13 -4.79
N ALA A 6 4.36 -0.79 -4.51
CA ALA A 6 4.99 -0.91 -3.20
C ALA A 6 5.78 0.37 -2.82
N LYS A 7 6.51 0.97 -3.76
CA LYS A 7 7.17 2.27 -3.56
C LYS A 7 6.18 3.39 -3.31
N SER A 8 5.03 3.39 -3.99
CA SER A 8 3.96 4.38 -3.78
C SER A 8 3.38 4.31 -2.37
N VAL A 9 3.07 3.09 -1.90
CA VAL A 9 2.62 2.85 -0.52
C VAL A 9 3.69 3.30 0.49
N ALA A 10 4.94 2.89 0.28
CA ALA A 10 6.05 3.29 1.16
C ALA A 10 6.23 4.82 1.21
N ASN A 11 6.12 5.48 0.06
CA ASN A 11 6.19 6.94 -0.02
C ASN A 11 5.04 7.63 0.73
N CYS A 12 3.83 7.05 0.69
CA CYS A 12 2.67 7.55 1.42
C CYS A 12 2.88 7.48 2.94
N LEU A 13 3.37 6.34 3.43
CA LEU A 13 3.64 6.11 4.86
C LEU A 13 4.82 6.93 5.39
N ARG A 14 5.82 7.23 4.55
CA ARG A 14 7.08 7.85 5.00
C ARG A 14 6.87 9.15 5.78
N THR A 15 5.89 9.96 5.41
CA THR A 15 5.58 11.24 6.08
C THR A 15 4.83 11.09 7.40
N SER A 16 4.40 9.88 7.72
CA SER A 16 3.67 9.51 8.94
C SER A 16 4.59 8.83 9.97
N LEU A 17 5.87 8.63 9.65
CA LEU A 17 6.84 8.00 10.55
C LEU A 17 7.50 9.00 11.50
N GLY A 18 7.53 8.64 12.79
CA GLY A 18 8.28 9.34 13.84
C GLY A 18 7.46 10.38 14.62
N PRO A 19 8.08 11.03 15.63
CA PRO A 19 7.40 11.95 16.55
C PRO A 19 6.91 13.24 15.88
N LYS A 20 7.30 13.49 14.64
CA LYS A 20 6.80 14.59 13.78
C LYS A 20 6.04 14.08 12.56
N GLY A 21 5.57 12.83 12.60
CA GLY A 21 4.74 12.25 11.56
C GLY A 21 3.44 13.03 11.40
N LEU A 22 3.01 13.20 10.16
CA LEU A 22 1.78 13.92 9.82
C LEU A 22 0.62 12.94 9.69
N ASP A 23 -0.55 13.36 10.15
CA ASP A 23 -1.80 12.65 9.93
C ASP A 23 -2.15 12.57 8.44
N LYS A 24 -2.85 11.50 8.08
CA LYS A 24 -3.43 11.30 6.75
C LYS A 24 -4.94 11.41 6.83
N LEU A 25 -5.51 12.29 6.03
CA LEU A 25 -6.93 12.31 5.74
C LEU A 25 -7.19 11.33 4.59
N MET A 26 -7.96 10.28 4.86
CA MET A 26 -8.38 9.28 3.88
C MET A 26 -9.90 9.36 3.71
N VAL A 27 -10.34 9.23 2.46
CA VAL A 27 -11.76 9.21 2.10
C VAL A 27 -12.05 7.84 1.50
N SER A 28 -12.96 7.11 2.11
CA SER A 28 -13.40 5.80 1.64
C SER A 28 -14.33 5.98 0.43
N PRO A 29 -14.49 4.98 -0.46
CA PRO A 29 -15.43 5.04 -1.57
C PRO A 29 -16.87 5.35 -1.14
N ASP A 30 -17.21 4.93 0.07
CA ASP A 30 -18.53 5.09 0.69
C ASP A 30 -18.72 6.49 1.32
N GLY A 31 -17.70 7.35 1.26
CA GLY A 31 -17.70 8.71 1.82
C GLY A 31 -17.14 8.83 3.23
N ASP A 32 -16.78 7.72 3.88
CA ASP A 32 -16.24 7.71 5.24
C ASP A 32 -14.87 8.40 5.32
N LEU A 33 -14.78 9.40 6.19
CA LEU A 33 -13.56 10.15 6.47
C LEU A 33 -12.80 9.50 7.64
N THR A 34 -11.51 9.26 7.45
CA THR A 34 -10.61 8.78 8.51
C THR A 34 -9.36 9.66 8.54
N VAL A 35 -9.05 10.23 9.71
CA VAL A 35 -7.79 10.96 9.95
C VAL A 35 -6.92 10.12 10.87
N THR A 36 -5.75 9.70 10.41
CA THR A 36 -4.84 8.89 11.24
C THR A 36 -3.39 9.00 10.80
N ASN A 37 -2.48 8.90 11.77
CA ASN A 37 -1.05 8.72 11.59
C ASN A 37 -0.59 7.28 11.88
N ASP A 38 -1.51 6.39 12.29
CA ASP A 38 -1.19 4.99 12.52
C ASP A 38 -1.00 4.27 11.19
N GLY A 39 0.23 3.83 10.94
CA GLY A 39 0.60 3.10 9.72
C GLY A 39 -0.25 1.85 9.52
N ARG A 40 -0.64 1.13 10.58
CA ARG A 40 -1.49 -0.06 10.43
C ARG A 40 -2.87 0.33 9.88
N THR A 41 -3.52 1.32 10.49
CA THR A 41 -4.84 1.80 10.06
C THR A 41 -4.81 2.34 8.62
N ILE A 42 -3.74 3.06 8.25
CA ILE A 42 -3.54 3.55 6.87
C ILE A 42 -3.50 2.36 5.89
N LEU A 43 -2.74 1.31 6.20
CA LEU A 43 -2.59 0.15 5.32
C LEU A 43 -3.87 -0.70 5.24
N GLU A 44 -4.61 -0.84 6.34
CA GLU A 44 -5.90 -1.54 6.35
C GLU A 44 -6.92 -0.80 5.47
N LYS A 45 -6.97 0.53 5.53
CA LYS A 45 -7.87 1.36 4.71
C LYS A 45 -7.49 1.44 3.23
N MET A 46 -6.22 1.22 2.89
CA MET A 46 -5.73 1.20 1.50
C MET A 46 -5.98 -0.14 0.75
N ASP A 47 -6.62 -1.14 1.38
CA ASP A 47 -6.91 -2.48 0.79
C ASP A 47 -5.67 -3.15 0.15
N ILE A 48 -4.55 -3.11 0.88
CA ILE A 48 -3.24 -3.56 0.38
C ILE A 48 -3.17 -5.08 0.19
N ALA A 49 -4.09 -5.83 0.81
CA ALA A 49 -4.22 -7.26 0.61
C ALA A 49 -4.44 -7.60 -0.88
N LYS A 50 -5.29 -6.85 -1.59
CA LYS A 50 -5.49 -7.06 -3.03
C LYS A 50 -4.25 -6.72 -3.84
N LEU A 51 -3.57 -5.61 -3.50
CA LEU A 51 -2.34 -5.19 -4.17
C LEU A 51 -1.20 -6.20 -3.97
N MET A 52 -1.07 -6.78 -2.77
CA MET A 52 -0.04 -7.78 -2.45
C MET A 52 -0.35 -9.16 -3.02
N VAL A 53 -1.62 -9.57 -3.05
CA VAL A 53 -2.05 -10.83 -3.70
C VAL A 53 -1.85 -10.75 -5.22
N GLN A 54 -2.17 -9.61 -5.84
CA GLN A 54 -1.87 -9.39 -7.25
C GLN A 54 -0.36 -9.35 -7.52
N LEU A 55 0.44 -8.74 -6.64
CA LEU A 55 1.91 -8.77 -6.71
C LEU A 55 2.45 -10.21 -6.67
N SER A 56 1.98 -11.04 -5.73
CA SER A 56 2.43 -12.44 -5.60
C SER A 56 2.08 -13.24 -6.85
N LYS A 57 0.86 -13.09 -7.38
CA LYS A 57 0.45 -13.78 -8.61
C LYS A 57 1.26 -13.34 -9.83
N SER A 58 1.46 -12.03 -10.01
CA SER A 58 2.27 -11.53 -11.13
C SER A 58 3.74 -11.93 -11.02
N GLN A 59 4.28 -12.10 -9.81
CA GLN A 59 5.66 -12.59 -9.63
C GLN A 59 5.78 -14.09 -9.90
N ASP A 60 4.77 -14.89 -9.57
CA ASP A 60 4.71 -16.30 -9.98
C ASP A 60 4.55 -16.45 -11.50
N ASP A 61 3.74 -15.60 -12.15
CA ASP A 61 3.57 -15.58 -13.60
C ASP A 61 4.85 -15.13 -14.34
N GLU A 62 5.62 -14.20 -13.76
CA GLU A 62 6.86 -13.67 -14.36
C GLU A 62 8.07 -14.60 -14.13
N ILE A 63 8.09 -15.39 -13.05
CA ILE A 63 9.14 -16.40 -12.78
C ILE A 63 8.81 -17.76 -13.44
N GLY A 64 7.57 -17.96 -13.88
CA GLY A 64 7.05 -19.20 -14.47
C GLY A 64 7.33 -19.43 -15.96
N ASP A 65 7.95 -18.48 -16.67
CA ASP A 65 8.52 -18.74 -18.00
C ASP A 65 9.95 -19.24 -17.83
N GLY A 66 10.06 -20.56 -17.64
CA GLY A 66 11.32 -21.24 -17.80
C GLY A 66 11.78 -21.16 -19.25
N THR A 67 12.63 -20.19 -19.58
CA THR A 67 13.89 -20.43 -20.29
C THR A 67 14.83 -19.22 -20.15
N THR A 68 16.06 -19.51 -19.71
CA THR A 68 17.25 -18.66 -19.41
C THR A 68 17.26 -17.81 -18.15
#